data_AF-A0A0C3B7G0-F1
#
_entry.id   AF-A0A0C3B7G0-F1
#
_cell.length_a   1.000
_cell.length_b   1.000
_cell.length_c   1.000
_cell.angle_alpha   90.00
_cell.angle_beta   90.00
_cell.angle_gamma   90.00
#
_symmetry.space_group_name_H-M   'P 1'
#
loop_
_entity.id
_entity.type
_entity.pdbx_description
1 polymer ?
#
loop_
_entity_poly.entity_id
_entity_poly.type
_entity_poly.pdbx_seq_one_letter_code
_entity_poly.pdbx_strand_id
1 'polypeptide(L)'
;LSRLVAIMLGHLRMAVDQVVDGLLAIVSAVFPFGVEEELDLDRNTKNLTQAVEKMLHAAGIPLDIKMNDTRRPSAHAIYAATSANLGHPIIFRTYRSRGTRINPTITEAICATMAMPSFFSPVKIGPPMREQTYVGSAHGTNNPTREVLKEASNIFGKDARVAQVLSIGSGRTRVLSLDQSATSNAIIQLTKDMASDCELVARELSTRLFGVRAYIRLNVDRGMETVKMNDWTGLGTIGSHTSAYLESTDIDEAIEASVERIQERVGSATLGQISMSF
;
A
#
# COMPACT_ATOMS: atom_id res chain seq x y z
N LEU A 1 0.55 0.95 5.43
CA LEU A 1 -0.89 0.62 5.62
C LEU A 1 -1.63 0.29 4.33
N SER A 2 -1.48 1.06 3.24
CA SER A 2 -2.18 0.79 1.97
C SER A 2 -2.06 -0.66 1.46
N ARG A 3 -0.88 -1.28 1.58
CA ARG A 3 -0.67 -2.70 1.23
C ARG A 3 -1.50 -3.68 2.08
N LEU A 4 -1.65 -3.40 3.37
CA LEU A 4 -2.48 -4.21 4.28
C LEU A 4 -3.95 -4.14 3.85
N VAL A 5 -4.46 -2.93 3.62
CA VAL A 5 -5.83 -2.71 3.14
C VAL A 5 -6.11 -3.45 1.84
N ALA A 6 -5.16 -3.42 0.89
CA ALA A 6 -5.29 -4.16 -0.37
C ALA A 6 -5.41 -5.69 -0.18
N ILE A 7 -4.67 -6.26 0.78
CA ILE A 7 -4.78 -7.69 1.12
C ILE A 7 -6.11 -7.98 1.82
N MET A 8 -6.51 -7.16 2.79
CA MET A 8 -7.75 -7.34 3.55
C MET A 8 -8.98 -7.32 2.64
N LEU A 9 -9.14 -6.29 1.81
CA LEU A 9 -10.28 -6.16 0.90
C LEU A 9 -10.24 -7.21 -0.22
N GLY A 10 -9.07 -7.41 -0.83
CA GLY A 10 -8.98 -8.12 -2.10
C GLY A 10 -8.67 -9.62 -1.96
N HIS A 11 -7.67 -9.98 -1.16
CA HIS A 11 -7.27 -11.38 -1.00
C HIS A 11 -8.01 -12.07 0.16
N LEU A 12 -8.21 -11.38 1.28
CA LEU A 12 -8.96 -11.91 2.42
C LEU A 12 -10.48 -11.74 2.27
N ARG A 13 -10.93 -10.88 1.35
CA ARG A 13 -12.34 -10.58 1.05
C ARG A 13 -13.13 -10.11 2.28
N MET A 14 -12.47 -9.33 3.13
CA MET A 14 -13.11 -8.69 4.29
C MET A 14 -14.04 -7.57 3.82
N ALA A 15 -15.15 -7.38 4.54
CA ALA A 15 -16.04 -6.24 4.32
C ALA A 15 -15.34 -4.93 4.74
N VAL A 16 -15.76 -3.79 4.16
CA VAL A 16 -15.12 -2.49 4.40
C VAL A 16 -15.06 -2.16 5.90
N ASP A 17 -16.15 -2.37 6.63
CA ASP A 17 -16.19 -2.10 8.09
C ASP A 17 -15.19 -2.97 8.85
N GLN A 18 -15.08 -4.26 8.50
CA GLN A 18 -14.08 -5.16 9.09
C GLN A 18 -12.65 -4.72 8.76
N VAL A 19 -12.44 -4.11 7.60
CA VAL A 19 -11.14 -3.56 7.22
C VAL A 19 -10.79 -2.33 8.03
N VAL A 20 -11.75 -1.43 8.24
CA VAL A 20 -11.58 -0.24 9.10
C VAL A 20 -11.27 -0.67 10.53
N ASP A 21 -12.08 -1.55 11.10
CA ASP A 21 -11.89 -2.04 12.47
C ASP A 21 -10.55 -2.76 12.65
N GLY A 22 -10.20 -3.64 11.71
CA GLY A 22 -8.93 -4.36 11.72
C GLY A 22 -7.72 -3.43 11.60
N LEU A 23 -7.82 -2.40 10.76
CA LEU A 23 -6.77 -1.39 10.62
C LEU A 23 -6.59 -0.60 11.92
N LEU A 24 -7.68 -0.15 12.53
CA LEU A 24 -7.65 0.59 13.81
C LEU A 24 -7.10 -0.27 14.94
N ALA A 25 -7.44 -1.56 14.99
CA ALA A 25 -6.92 -2.50 15.97
C ALA A 25 -5.40 -2.72 15.82
N ILE A 26 -4.91 -2.89 14.59
CA ILE A 26 -3.47 -3.03 14.31
C ILE A 26 -2.72 -1.74 14.68
N VAL A 27 -3.24 -0.59 14.27
CA VAL A 27 -2.64 0.71 14.58
C VAL A 27 -2.56 0.91 16.10
N SER A 28 -3.65 0.66 16.83
CA SER A 28 -3.69 0.85 18.29
C SER A 28 -2.77 -0.11 19.04
N ALA A 29 -2.53 -1.31 18.51
CA ALA A 29 -1.60 -2.27 19.08
C ALA A 29 -0.13 -1.85 18.90
N VAL A 30 0.20 -1.19 17.79
CA VAL A 30 1.57 -0.74 17.48
C VAL A 30 1.87 0.62 18.09
N PHE A 31 0.91 1.54 18.05
CA PHE A 31 1.05 2.92 18.52
C PHE A 31 -0.05 3.22 19.55
N PRO A 32 0.14 2.81 20.82
CA PRO A 32 -0.88 2.96 21.86
C PRO A 32 -1.16 4.44 22.16
N PHE A 33 -2.44 4.78 22.30
CA PHE A 33 -2.90 6.14 22.60
C PHE A 33 -2.47 6.60 23.99
N GLY A 34 -2.02 7.86 24.08
CA GLY A 34 -1.77 8.53 25.37
C GLY A 34 -0.49 8.10 26.09
N VAL A 35 0.38 7.35 25.41
CA VAL A 35 1.65 6.88 25.97
C VAL A 35 2.80 7.50 25.17
N GLU A 36 3.50 8.49 25.76
CA GLU A 36 4.78 8.97 25.24
C GLU A 36 5.88 7.96 25.58
N GLU A 37 5.82 6.79 24.95
CA GLU A 37 6.86 5.78 25.05
C GLU A 37 7.94 6.00 23.99
N GLU A 38 9.17 5.67 24.35
CA GLU A 38 10.28 5.63 23.41
C GLU A 38 9.99 4.57 22.32
N LEU A 39 10.36 4.89 21.08
CA LEU A 39 10.13 4.04 19.92
C LEU A 39 10.96 2.76 20.03
N ASP A 40 10.29 1.63 20.28
CA ASP A 40 10.90 0.29 20.31
C ASP A 40 10.52 -0.50 19.07
N LEU A 41 11.50 -0.71 18.18
CA LEU A 41 11.32 -1.36 16.89
C LEU A 41 10.93 -2.83 17.01
N ASP A 42 11.51 -3.55 17.98
CA ASP A 42 11.27 -4.99 18.17
C ASP A 42 9.88 -5.21 18.76
N ARG A 43 9.51 -4.40 19.75
CA ARG A 43 8.17 -4.41 20.34
C ARG A 43 7.10 -4.07 19.32
N ASN A 44 7.31 -3.03 18.51
CA ASN A 44 6.37 -2.66 17.45
C ASN A 44 6.18 -3.78 16.43
N THR A 45 7.26 -4.46 16.05
CA THR A 45 7.23 -5.58 15.10
C THR A 45 6.49 -6.78 15.68
N LYS A 46 6.72 -7.07 16.97
CA LYS A 46 6.01 -8.13 17.69
C LYS A 46 4.51 -7.81 17.79
N ASN A 47 4.15 -6.58 18.16
CA ASN A 47 2.76 -6.15 18.27
C ASN A 47 2.05 -6.19 16.91
N LEU A 48 2.72 -5.74 15.84
CA LEU A 48 2.22 -5.85 14.47
C LEU A 48 1.94 -7.31 14.09
N THR A 49 2.89 -8.20 14.34
CA THR A 49 2.76 -9.63 14.02
C THR A 49 1.55 -10.23 14.74
N GLN A 50 1.45 -10.03 16.06
CA GLN A 50 0.33 -10.53 16.86
C GLN A 50 -1.01 -9.94 16.43
N ALA A 51 -1.07 -8.66 16.07
CA ALA A 51 -2.29 -8.02 15.62
C ALA A 51 -2.77 -8.57 14.27
N VAL A 52 -1.84 -8.81 13.33
CA VAL A 52 -2.13 -9.45 12.04
C VAL A 52 -2.60 -10.89 12.25
N GLU A 53 -1.96 -11.67 13.12
CA GLU A 53 -2.38 -13.04 13.44
C GLU A 53 -3.79 -13.09 14.06
N LYS A 54 -4.09 -12.18 15.00
CA LYS A 54 -5.43 -12.06 15.58
C LYS A 54 -6.49 -11.70 14.53
N MET A 55 -6.17 -10.78 13.63
CA MET A 55 -7.05 -10.41 12.51
C MET A 55 -7.31 -11.60 11.58
N LEU A 56 -6.29 -12.39 11.22
CA LEU A 56 -6.45 -13.60 10.41
C LEU A 56 -7.29 -14.65 11.13
N HIS A 57 -7.04 -14.89 12.41
CA HIS A 57 -7.81 -15.82 13.23
C HIS A 57 -9.29 -15.41 13.31
N ALA A 58 -9.58 -14.11 13.55
CA ALA A 58 -10.94 -13.59 13.57
C ALA A 58 -11.67 -13.76 12.22
N ALA A 59 -10.94 -13.74 11.11
CA ALA A 59 -11.45 -14.01 9.77
C ALA A 59 -11.52 -15.50 9.40
N GLY A 60 -11.19 -16.41 10.34
CA GLY A 60 -11.18 -17.86 10.10
C GLY A 60 -10.06 -18.33 9.15
N ILE A 61 -8.95 -17.60 9.12
CA ILE A 61 -7.83 -17.85 8.20
C ILE A 61 -6.67 -18.50 8.97
N PRO A 62 -6.20 -19.69 8.58
CA PRO A 62 -5.03 -20.34 9.20
C PRO A 62 -3.77 -19.48 9.10
N LEU A 63 -2.95 -19.46 10.15
CA LEU A 63 -1.74 -18.62 10.20
C LEU A 63 -0.61 -19.13 9.30
N ASP A 64 -0.61 -20.42 8.99
CA ASP A 64 0.37 -21.07 8.10
C ASP A 64 0.06 -20.85 6.62
N ILE A 65 -1.07 -20.19 6.30
CA ILE A 65 -1.49 -19.96 4.93
C ILE A 65 -0.47 -19.11 4.17
N LYS A 66 -0.09 -19.58 2.98
CA LYS A 66 0.87 -18.90 2.12
C LYS A 66 0.20 -17.84 1.26
N MET A 67 0.98 -16.83 0.85
CA MET A 67 0.53 -15.78 -0.06
C MET A 67 -0.04 -16.37 -1.35
N ASN A 68 0.73 -17.21 -2.03
CA ASN A 68 0.26 -17.98 -3.18
C ASN A 68 -0.31 -19.32 -2.69
N ASP A 69 -1.61 -19.31 -2.40
CA ASP A 69 -2.40 -20.49 -2.08
C ASP A 69 -3.49 -20.71 -3.13
N THR A 70 -3.39 -21.83 -3.86
CA THR A 70 -4.33 -22.20 -4.92
C THR A 70 -5.78 -22.37 -4.45
N ARG A 71 -6.00 -22.58 -3.14
CA ARG A 71 -7.34 -22.66 -2.54
C ARG A 71 -8.03 -21.29 -2.48
N ARG A 72 -7.27 -20.20 -2.64
CA ARG A 72 -7.73 -18.81 -2.58
C ARG A 72 -7.24 -18.02 -3.80
N PRO A 73 -7.77 -18.32 -5.00
CA PRO A 73 -7.33 -17.63 -6.20
C PRO A 73 -7.69 -16.14 -6.12
N SER A 74 -6.67 -15.30 -6.21
CA SER A 74 -6.82 -13.87 -6.42
C SER A 74 -5.55 -13.30 -7.04
N ALA A 75 -5.64 -12.11 -7.66
CA ALA A 75 -4.52 -11.46 -8.34
C ALA A 75 -4.04 -10.23 -7.55
N HIS A 76 -3.30 -10.46 -6.46
CA HIS A 76 -2.75 -9.41 -5.60
C HIS A 76 -1.23 -9.50 -5.54
N ALA A 77 -0.61 -8.33 -5.48
CA ALA A 77 0.82 -8.16 -5.35
C ALA A 77 1.10 -7.07 -4.31
N ILE A 78 1.90 -7.40 -3.31
CA ILE A 78 2.44 -6.44 -2.35
C ILE A 78 3.97 -6.42 -2.44
N TYR A 79 4.55 -5.28 -2.12
CA TYR A 79 5.95 -4.98 -2.38
C TYR A 79 6.70 -4.78 -1.08
N ALA A 80 7.90 -5.35 -0.99
CA ALA A 80 8.89 -5.11 0.05
C ALA A 80 10.27 -4.90 -0.60
N ALA A 81 11.28 -4.56 0.17
CA ALA A 81 12.67 -4.59 -0.27
C ALA A 81 13.48 -5.53 0.60
N THR A 82 14.59 -6.05 0.07
CA THR A 82 15.61 -6.66 0.93
C THR A 82 16.47 -5.56 1.57
N SER A 83 16.88 -5.72 2.82
CA SER A 83 17.79 -4.74 3.46
C SER A 83 19.14 -4.62 2.73
N ALA A 84 19.55 -5.66 2.01
CA ALA A 84 20.76 -5.66 1.18
C ALA A 84 20.60 -4.88 -0.14
N ASN A 85 19.38 -4.67 -0.63
CA ASN A 85 19.11 -3.96 -1.87
C ASN A 85 17.72 -3.29 -1.85
N LEU A 86 17.70 -2.00 -1.49
CA LEU A 86 16.50 -1.17 -1.43
C LEU A 86 16.02 -0.68 -2.81
N GLY A 87 16.85 -0.82 -3.85
CA GLY A 87 16.54 -0.42 -5.22
C GLY A 87 15.88 -1.52 -6.04
N HIS A 88 15.81 -2.76 -5.52
CA HIS A 88 15.16 -3.87 -6.18
C HIS A 88 13.96 -4.36 -5.37
N PRO A 89 12.72 -3.98 -5.76
CA PRO A 89 11.53 -4.41 -5.03
C PRO A 89 11.28 -5.90 -5.19
N ILE A 90 11.00 -6.55 -4.07
CA ILE A 90 10.51 -7.93 -4.00
C ILE A 90 8.99 -7.91 -3.97
N ILE A 91 8.39 -8.76 -4.79
CA ILE A 91 6.93 -8.82 -4.98
C ILE A 91 6.41 -10.12 -4.38
N PHE A 92 5.63 -10.00 -3.31
CA PHE A 92 4.85 -11.11 -2.75
C PHE A 92 3.50 -11.18 -3.46
N ARG A 93 3.23 -12.33 -4.10
CA ARG A 93 2.08 -12.52 -5.00
C ARG A 93 1.13 -13.57 -4.46
N THR A 94 -0.15 -13.38 -4.74
CA THR A 94 -1.19 -14.39 -4.47
C THR A 94 -1.43 -15.34 -5.64
N TYR A 95 -0.60 -15.24 -6.68
CA TYR A 95 -0.67 -16.04 -7.90
C TYR A 95 0.73 -16.49 -8.31
N ARG A 96 0.79 -17.53 -9.14
CA ARG A 96 2.03 -18.08 -9.64
C ARG A 96 2.65 -17.13 -10.66
N SER A 97 3.94 -16.80 -10.49
CA SER A 97 4.75 -16.06 -11.46
C SER A 97 6.08 -16.79 -11.71
N ARG A 98 6.68 -16.59 -12.88
CA ARG A 98 7.98 -17.19 -13.22
C ARG A 98 9.08 -16.50 -12.41
N GLY A 99 10.02 -17.27 -11.87
CA GLY A 99 11.20 -16.75 -11.18
C GLY A 99 11.04 -16.45 -9.69
N THR A 100 9.82 -16.48 -9.14
CA THR A 100 9.59 -16.29 -7.70
C THR A 100 9.94 -17.56 -6.92
N ARG A 101 10.95 -17.48 -6.04
CA ARG A 101 11.38 -18.61 -5.20
C ARG A 101 10.77 -18.62 -3.79
N ILE A 102 10.26 -17.49 -3.32
CA ILE A 102 9.80 -17.30 -1.94
C ILE A 102 8.28 -17.20 -1.93
N ASN A 103 7.64 -18.01 -1.10
CA ASN A 103 6.20 -17.99 -0.84
C ASN A 103 5.98 -17.84 0.67
N PRO A 104 6.02 -16.61 1.20
CA PRO A 104 5.83 -16.37 2.62
C PRO A 104 4.39 -16.67 3.04
N THR A 105 4.15 -16.81 4.34
CA THR A 105 2.81 -16.71 4.92
C THR A 105 2.23 -15.31 4.67
N ILE A 106 0.91 -15.17 4.76
CA ILE A 106 0.27 -13.86 4.68
C ILE A 106 0.80 -12.93 5.78
N THR A 107 0.97 -13.45 7.01
CA THR A 107 1.53 -12.70 8.14
C THR A 107 2.94 -12.20 7.85
N GLU A 108 3.85 -13.07 7.42
CA GLU A 108 5.23 -12.71 7.06
C GLU A 108 5.25 -11.62 5.97
N ALA A 109 4.42 -11.76 4.94
CA ALA A 109 4.38 -10.82 3.82
C ALA A 109 3.87 -9.44 4.26
N ILE A 110 2.79 -9.39 5.05
CA ILE A 110 2.25 -8.15 5.61
C ILE A 110 3.29 -7.48 6.49
N CYS A 111 3.90 -8.22 7.42
CA CYS A 111 4.89 -7.68 8.35
C CYS A 111 6.12 -7.15 7.60
N ALA A 112 6.65 -7.90 6.63
CA ALA A 112 7.79 -7.46 5.82
C ALA A 112 7.49 -6.18 5.02
N THR A 113 6.31 -6.08 4.43
CA THR A 113 5.86 -4.89 3.70
C THR A 113 5.57 -3.71 4.62
N MET A 114 5.21 -3.94 5.88
CA MET A 114 4.92 -2.90 6.88
C MET A 114 6.13 -2.52 7.73
N ALA A 115 7.23 -3.28 7.67
CA ALA A 115 8.45 -3.07 8.44
C ALA A 115 9.23 -1.83 7.99
N MET A 116 8.61 -0.65 8.11
CA MET A 116 9.20 0.63 7.74
C MET A 116 10.39 0.93 8.66
N PRO A 117 11.55 1.33 8.10
CA PRO A 117 12.68 1.78 8.90
C PRO A 117 12.26 2.87 9.89
N SER A 118 12.93 2.94 11.04
CA SER A 118 12.60 3.85 12.15
C SER A 118 11.32 3.56 12.94
N PHE A 119 10.46 2.63 12.48
CA PHE A 119 9.23 2.23 13.20
C PHE A 119 9.20 0.75 13.59
N PHE A 120 9.85 -0.11 12.81
CA PHE A 120 9.83 -1.55 12.97
C PHE A 120 11.21 -2.15 12.70
N SER A 121 11.46 -3.30 13.32
CA SER A 121 12.58 -4.17 13.00
C SER A 121 12.35 -4.88 11.67
N PRO A 122 13.42 -5.11 10.88
CA PRO A 122 13.31 -5.87 9.64
C PRO A 122 12.77 -7.28 9.86
N VAL A 123 12.01 -7.78 8.89
CA VAL A 123 11.38 -9.11 8.95
C VAL A 123 12.21 -10.12 8.18
N LYS A 124 12.43 -11.26 8.80
CA LYS A 124 13.23 -12.36 8.26
C LYS A 124 12.32 -13.43 7.65
N ILE A 125 12.55 -13.77 6.39
CA ILE A 125 11.74 -14.77 5.67
C ILE A 125 12.67 -15.74 4.94
N GLY A 126 12.40 -17.03 5.08
CA GLY A 126 13.08 -18.12 4.38
C GLY A 126 13.60 -19.19 5.34
N PRO A 127 14.20 -20.26 4.80
CA PRO A 127 14.81 -21.30 5.63
C PRO A 127 16.09 -20.79 6.31
N PRO A 128 16.50 -21.34 7.46
CA PRO A 128 17.58 -20.78 8.30
C PRO A 128 18.90 -20.43 7.58
N MET A 129 19.30 -21.19 6.55
CA MET A 129 20.55 -20.95 5.81
C MET A 129 20.40 -20.06 4.56
N ARG A 130 19.17 -19.67 4.20
CA ARG A 130 18.87 -18.80 3.05
C ARG A 130 17.85 -17.72 3.40
N GLU A 131 17.78 -17.38 4.68
CA GLU A 131 16.90 -16.33 5.19
C GLU A 131 17.30 -15.00 4.56
N GLN A 132 16.28 -14.24 4.13
CA GLN A 132 16.46 -12.89 3.64
C GLN A 132 15.77 -11.92 4.60
N THR A 133 16.37 -10.76 4.78
CA THR A 133 15.86 -9.71 5.66
C THR A 133 15.16 -8.66 4.82
N TYR A 134 13.91 -8.35 5.18
CA TYR A 134 12.99 -7.49 4.44
C TYR A 134 12.61 -6.25 5.21
N VAL A 135 12.39 -5.16 4.48
CA VAL A 135 11.89 -3.88 4.99
C VAL A 135 10.78 -3.31 4.12
N GLY A 136 9.88 -2.58 4.75
CA GLY A 136 8.74 -1.92 4.16
C GLY A 136 9.11 -0.52 3.67
N SER A 137 9.79 -0.40 2.54
CA SER A 137 9.90 0.83 1.72
C SER A 137 10.90 0.54 0.60
N ALA A 138 10.43 -0.04 -0.50
CA ALA A 138 11.25 -0.15 -1.70
C ALA A 138 11.08 1.14 -2.51
N HIS A 139 12.19 1.71 -2.98
CA HIS A 139 12.16 2.86 -3.87
C HIS A 139 11.26 2.58 -5.08
N GLY A 140 10.45 3.54 -5.49
CA GLY A 140 9.56 3.40 -6.65
C GLY A 140 8.30 2.57 -6.40
N THR A 141 8.01 2.16 -5.16
CA THR A 141 6.85 1.28 -4.86
C THR A 141 5.87 1.85 -3.85
N ASN A 142 6.09 3.06 -3.32
CA ASN A 142 5.14 3.65 -2.36
C ASN A 142 3.82 4.03 -3.03
N ASN A 143 3.87 4.39 -4.32
CA ASN A 143 2.75 4.31 -5.22
C ASN A 143 2.97 3.13 -6.20
N PRO A 144 2.33 1.98 -5.96
CA PRO A 144 2.60 0.76 -6.73
C PRO A 144 1.91 0.74 -8.10
N THR A 145 1.18 1.79 -8.49
CA THR A 145 0.32 1.77 -9.69
C THR A 145 1.07 1.35 -10.95
N ARG A 146 2.28 1.88 -11.16
CA ARG A 146 3.16 1.47 -12.27
C ARG A 146 3.45 -0.04 -12.24
N GLU A 147 3.90 -0.55 -11.11
CA GLU A 147 4.28 -1.95 -10.98
C GLU A 147 3.06 -2.89 -11.08
N VAL A 148 1.91 -2.47 -10.54
CA VAL A 148 0.65 -3.22 -10.68
C VAL A 148 0.20 -3.29 -12.13
N LEU A 149 0.34 -2.22 -12.93
CA LEU A 149 0.03 -2.24 -14.35
C LEU A 149 0.95 -3.17 -15.16
N LYS A 150 2.25 -3.22 -14.81
CA LYS A 150 3.18 -4.20 -15.38
C LYS A 150 2.76 -5.62 -15.04
N GLU A 151 2.45 -5.88 -13.77
CA GLU A 151 2.01 -7.20 -13.32
C GLU A 151 0.70 -7.62 -13.97
N ALA A 152 -0.28 -6.72 -14.07
CA ALA A 152 -1.53 -6.97 -14.78
C ALA A 152 -1.28 -7.36 -16.24
N SER A 153 -0.39 -6.63 -16.94
CA SER A 153 -0.03 -6.92 -18.34
C SER A 153 0.64 -8.30 -18.48
N ASN A 154 1.44 -8.71 -17.49
CA ASN A 154 2.09 -10.02 -17.47
C ASN A 154 1.10 -11.17 -17.25
N ILE A 155 0.05 -10.97 -16.46
CA ILE A 155 -0.92 -12.02 -16.09
C ILE A 155 -2.04 -12.13 -17.12
N PHE A 156 -2.61 -11.00 -17.53
CA PHE A 156 -3.82 -10.93 -18.36
C PHE A 156 -3.51 -10.72 -19.84
N GLY A 157 -2.27 -10.39 -20.19
CA GLY A 157 -1.85 -10.09 -21.55
C GLY A 157 -2.09 -8.63 -21.93
N LYS A 158 -1.33 -8.14 -22.91
CA LYS A 158 -1.36 -6.73 -23.33
C LYS A 158 -2.68 -6.32 -23.98
N ASP A 159 -3.39 -7.26 -24.61
CA ASP A 159 -4.64 -6.97 -25.32
C ASP A 159 -5.87 -6.94 -24.39
N ALA A 160 -5.71 -7.36 -23.13
CA ALA A 160 -6.80 -7.30 -22.15
C ALA A 160 -7.22 -5.85 -21.91
N ARG A 161 -8.51 -5.60 -21.97
CA ARG A 161 -9.09 -4.27 -21.78
C ARG A 161 -9.37 -4.00 -20.30
N VAL A 162 -9.09 -2.78 -19.87
CA VAL A 162 -9.25 -2.30 -18.50
C VAL A 162 -10.42 -1.32 -18.45
N ALA A 163 -11.39 -1.62 -17.59
CA ALA A 163 -12.51 -0.71 -17.31
C ALA A 163 -12.06 0.46 -16.42
N GLN A 164 -11.31 0.16 -15.36
CA GLN A 164 -10.87 1.13 -14.38
C GLN A 164 -9.52 0.77 -13.75
N VAL A 165 -8.70 1.80 -13.53
CA VAL A 165 -7.47 1.85 -12.74
C VAL A 165 -7.71 2.89 -11.67
N LEU A 166 -7.75 2.46 -10.42
CA LEU A 166 -8.00 3.31 -9.26
C LEU A 166 -6.73 3.40 -8.41
N SER A 167 -6.12 4.59 -8.37
CA SER A 167 -4.99 4.90 -7.49
C SER A 167 -5.49 5.69 -6.29
N ILE A 168 -5.46 5.12 -5.08
CA ILE A 168 -5.84 5.81 -3.85
C ILE A 168 -4.58 6.23 -3.07
N GLY A 169 -4.44 7.53 -2.83
CA GLY A 169 -3.38 8.10 -2.00
C GLY A 169 -3.81 8.35 -0.55
N SER A 170 -2.83 8.54 0.33
CA SER A 170 -3.06 8.81 1.76
C SER A 170 -3.00 10.31 2.11
N GLY A 171 -3.29 11.17 1.15
CA GLY A 171 -3.19 12.62 1.29
C GLY A 171 -1.84 13.19 0.85
N ARG A 172 -1.84 14.45 0.43
CA ARG A 172 -0.62 15.20 0.14
C ARG A 172 -0.05 15.82 1.42
N THR A 173 1.12 15.32 1.82
CA THR A 173 1.91 15.96 2.88
C THR A 173 2.60 17.21 2.33
N ARG A 174 2.82 18.23 3.17
CA ARG A 174 3.59 19.41 2.75
C ARG A 174 4.99 18.99 2.34
N VAL A 175 5.31 19.16 1.06
CA VAL A 175 6.70 19.18 0.61
C VAL A 175 7.30 20.44 1.23
N LEU A 176 7.93 20.30 2.38
CA LEU A 176 8.70 21.38 2.96
C LEU A 176 9.72 21.80 1.91
N SER A 177 9.56 23.02 1.37
CA SER A 177 10.63 23.73 0.67
C SER A 177 11.90 23.60 1.50
N LEU A 178 13.04 23.44 0.83
CA LEU A 178 14.38 23.34 1.40
C LEU A 178 14.69 24.58 2.26
N ASP A 179 14.15 24.63 3.46
CA ASP A 179 14.56 25.58 4.48
C ASP A 179 15.32 24.81 5.54
N GLN A 180 16.60 25.15 5.62
CA GLN A 180 17.63 24.49 6.38
C GLN A 180 17.48 24.87 7.86
N SER A 181 16.56 24.23 8.59
CA SER A 181 16.67 24.16 10.05
C SER A 181 17.16 22.78 10.46
N ALA A 182 18.39 22.78 10.96
CA ALA A 182 19.17 21.61 11.32
C ALA A 182 18.54 20.87 12.50
N THR A 183 17.75 19.83 12.20
CA THR A 183 17.60 18.57 12.96
C THR A 183 16.59 17.68 12.23
N SER A 184 16.96 17.15 11.06
CA SER A 184 16.13 16.15 10.38
C SER A 184 16.16 14.83 11.15
N ASN A 185 15.14 14.58 11.96
CA ASN A 185 14.85 13.26 12.50
C ASN A 185 14.71 12.26 11.33
N ALA A 186 15.31 11.07 11.43
CA ALA A 186 15.27 10.02 10.40
C ALA A 186 13.85 9.68 9.94
N ILE A 187 12.87 9.76 10.84
CA ILE A 187 11.44 9.56 10.55
C ILE A 187 10.90 10.63 9.58
N ILE A 188 11.28 11.89 9.79
CA ILE A 188 10.83 13.01 8.94
C ILE A 188 11.41 12.84 7.54
N GLN A 189 12.69 12.49 7.43
CA GLN A 189 13.33 12.28 6.14
C GLN A 189 12.70 11.11 5.37
N LEU A 190 12.51 9.96 6.04
CA LEU A 190 11.86 8.80 5.43
C LEU A 190 10.45 9.14 4.91
N THR A 191 9.65 9.87 5.70
CA THR A 191 8.30 10.27 5.30
C THR A 191 8.32 11.18 4.07
N LYS A 192 9.27 12.14 4.02
CA LYS A 192 9.46 13.01 2.85
C LYS A 192 9.88 12.24 1.61
N ASP A 193 10.79 11.28 1.75
CA ASP A 193 11.27 10.47 0.62
C ASP A 193 10.13 9.61 0.06
N MET A 194 9.33 8.99 0.92
CA MET A 194 8.16 8.19 0.53
C MET A 194 7.08 9.05 -0.16
N ALA A 195 6.80 10.25 0.37
CA ALA A 195 5.85 11.17 -0.24
C ALA A 195 6.33 11.63 -1.64
N SER A 196 7.62 11.93 -1.77
CA SER A 196 8.23 12.32 -3.04
C SER A 196 8.19 11.18 -4.06
N ASP A 197 8.47 9.95 -3.63
CA ASP A 197 8.34 8.74 -4.45
C ASP A 197 6.90 8.54 -4.97
N CYS A 198 5.91 8.69 -4.09
CA CYS A 198 4.49 8.61 -4.45
C CYS A 198 4.09 9.64 -5.51
N GLU A 199 4.49 10.90 -5.33
CA GLU A 199 4.15 11.99 -6.25
C GLU A 199 4.94 11.91 -7.57
N LEU A 200 6.15 11.35 -7.57
CA LEU A 200 6.90 11.08 -8.80
C LEU A 200 6.12 10.12 -9.71
N VAL A 201 5.68 8.98 -9.19
CA VAL A 201 4.87 8.01 -9.95
C VAL A 201 3.52 8.62 -10.34
N ALA A 202 2.90 9.41 -9.45
CA ALA A 202 1.63 10.06 -9.74
C ALA A 202 1.73 11.05 -10.91
N ARG A 203 2.79 11.86 -10.94
CA ARG A 203 3.06 12.82 -12.01
C ARG A 203 3.32 12.09 -13.32
N GLU A 204 4.17 11.08 -13.29
CA GLU A 204 4.48 10.23 -14.44
C GLU A 204 3.19 9.67 -15.07
N LEU A 205 2.34 9.05 -14.26
CA LEU A 205 1.09 8.44 -14.72
C LEU A 205 0.04 9.47 -15.14
N SER A 206 -0.06 10.61 -14.47
CA SER A 206 -0.97 11.69 -14.85
C SER A 206 -0.66 12.21 -16.26
N THR A 207 0.62 12.41 -16.57
CA THR A 207 1.05 12.81 -17.92
C THR A 207 0.79 11.71 -18.95
N ARG A 208 1.18 10.47 -18.64
CA ARG A 208 1.10 9.35 -19.59
C ARG A 208 -0.32 8.87 -19.87
N LEU A 209 -1.17 8.89 -18.85
CA LEU A 209 -2.55 8.42 -18.91
C LEU A 209 -3.52 9.61 -19.08
N PHE A 210 -3.00 10.76 -19.50
CA PHE A 210 -3.83 11.91 -19.83
C PHE A 210 -4.84 11.51 -20.92
N GLY A 211 -6.13 11.75 -20.66
CA GLY A 211 -7.23 11.36 -21.55
C GLY A 211 -7.62 9.87 -21.50
N VAL A 212 -6.92 9.02 -20.75
CA VAL A 212 -7.33 7.63 -20.53
C VAL A 212 -8.44 7.62 -19.47
N ARG A 213 -9.69 7.51 -19.93
CA ARG A 213 -10.89 7.52 -19.06
C ARG A 213 -10.88 6.42 -17.99
N ALA A 214 -10.16 5.32 -18.24
CA ALA A 214 -10.00 4.26 -17.25
C ALA A 214 -9.14 4.65 -16.04
N TYR A 215 -8.37 5.75 -16.04
CA TYR A 215 -7.49 6.08 -14.91
C TYR A 215 -8.06 7.20 -14.03
N ILE A 216 -8.18 6.93 -12.73
CA ILE A 216 -8.49 7.94 -11.72
C ILE A 216 -7.50 7.82 -10.55
N ARG A 217 -7.04 8.97 -10.05
CA ARG A 217 -6.28 9.06 -8.81
C ARG A 217 -7.06 9.89 -7.80
N LEU A 218 -7.42 9.26 -6.69
CA LEU A 218 -8.02 9.92 -5.55
C LEU A 218 -6.93 10.18 -4.51
N ASN A 219 -6.69 11.45 -4.18
CA ASN A 219 -5.70 11.82 -3.18
C ASN A 219 -6.06 13.19 -2.59
N VAL A 220 -6.35 13.23 -1.29
CA VAL A 220 -6.72 14.48 -0.59
C VAL A 220 -5.61 15.52 -0.80
N ASP A 221 -5.98 16.67 -1.34
CA ASP A 221 -5.04 17.68 -1.84
C ASP A 221 -4.73 18.79 -0.83
N ARG A 222 -5.56 18.94 0.22
CA ARG A 222 -5.40 19.95 1.29
C ARG A 222 -5.78 19.37 2.65
N GLY A 223 -5.13 19.86 3.71
CA GLY A 223 -5.44 19.53 5.10
C GLY A 223 -4.65 18.34 5.67
N MET A 224 -3.90 17.62 4.82
CA MET A 224 -3.07 16.48 5.22
C MET A 224 -1.61 16.88 5.48
N GLU A 225 -1.29 18.17 5.47
CA GLU A 225 0.07 18.69 5.53
C GLU A 225 0.76 18.47 6.87
N THR A 226 -0.02 18.48 7.96
CA THR A 226 0.46 18.43 9.34
C THR A 226 0.30 17.06 9.99
N VAL A 227 -0.42 16.14 9.34
CA VAL A 227 -0.68 14.79 9.84
C VAL A 227 0.60 13.97 9.73
N LYS A 228 1.13 13.52 10.88
CA LYS A 228 2.32 12.67 10.93
C LYS A 228 1.94 11.21 10.75
N MET A 229 2.85 10.40 10.20
CA MET A 229 2.61 8.98 9.96
C MET A 229 2.36 8.16 11.24
N ASN A 230 2.82 8.64 12.40
CA ASN A 230 2.60 8.02 13.71
C ASN A 230 1.57 8.77 14.58
N ASP A 231 0.94 9.83 14.04
CA ASP A 231 -0.06 10.60 14.78
C ASP A 231 -1.47 10.08 14.48
N TRP A 232 -1.83 9.05 15.22
CA TRP A 232 -3.13 8.38 15.12
C TRP A 232 -4.24 9.08 15.91
N THR A 233 -3.91 10.15 16.65
CA THR A 233 -4.91 10.99 17.31
C THR A 233 -5.66 11.88 16.31
N GLY A 234 -5.06 12.13 15.15
CA GLY A 234 -5.63 12.93 14.06
C GLY A 234 -6.68 12.25 13.18
N LEU A 235 -7.24 11.10 13.55
CA LEU A 235 -8.23 10.39 12.71
C LEU A 235 -9.47 11.24 12.41
N GLY A 236 -9.93 12.05 13.37
CA GLY A 236 -11.04 12.99 13.15
C GLY A 236 -10.69 14.04 12.09
N THR A 237 -9.47 14.58 12.13
CA THR A 237 -8.94 15.52 11.12
C THR A 237 -8.82 14.87 9.74
N ILE A 238 -8.30 13.64 9.68
CA ILE A 238 -8.25 12.83 8.45
C ILE A 238 -9.66 12.65 7.87
N GLY A 239 -10.62 12.27 8.72
CA GLY A 239 -12.02 12.11 8.34
C GLY A 239 -12.61 13.38 7.75
N SER A 240 -12.53 14.50 8.46
CA SER A 240 -13.09 15.79 8.02
C SER A 240 -12.52 16.26 6.67
N HIS A 241 -11.21 16.17 6.47
CA HIS A 241 -10.60 16.56 5.19
C HIS A 241 -10.91 15.58 4.06
N THR A 242 -11.04 14.29 4.37
CA THR A 242 -11.46 13.29 3.38
C THR A 242 -12.91 13.53 2.96
N SER A 243 -13.82 13.78 3.91
CA SER A 243 -15.22 14.13 3.60
C SER A 243 -15.31 15.38 2.72
N ALA A 244 -14.63 16.47 3.09
CA ALA A 244 -14.61 17.69 2.29
C ALA A 244 -14.03 17.48 0.88
N TYR A 245 -13.03 16.61 0.74
CA TYR A 245 -12.47 16.24 -0.56
C TYR A 245 -13.48 15.46 -1.43
N LEU A 246 -14.20 14.50 -0.83
CA LEU A 246 -15.21 13.70 -1.53
C LEU A 246 -16.46 14.52 -1.91
N GLU A 247 -16.81 15.54 -1.14
CA GLU A 247 -17.93 16.47 -1.43
C GLU A 247 -17.63 17.46 -2.56
N SER A 248 -16.39 17.53 -3.05
CA SER A 248 -16.06 18.41 -4.16
C SER A 248 -16.64 17.87 -5.47
N THR A 249 -17.32 18.74 -6.23
CA THR A 249 -18.08 18.36 -7.44
C THR A 249 -17.24 17.58 -8.44
N ASP A 250 -16.02 18.03 -8.73
CA ASP A 250 -15.12 17.35 -9.68
C ASP A 250 -14.76 15.92 -9.23
N ILE A 251 -14.64 15.69 -7.92
CA ILE A 251 -14.28 14.38 -7.35
C ILE A 251 -15.49 13.46 -7.30
N ASP A 252 -16.65 13.97 -6.89
CA ASP A 252 -17.91 13.24 -6.87
C ASP A 252 -18.28 12.73 -8.29
N GLU A 253 -18.23 13.62 -9.29
CA GLU A 253 -18.45 13.26 -10.70
C GLU A 253 -17.45 12.21 -11.20
N ALA A 254 -16.18 12.34 -10.82
CA ALA A 254 -15.15 11.40 -11.23
C ALA A 254 -15.35 10.01 -10.58
N ILE A 255 -15.84 9.95 -9.33
CA ILE A 255 -16.19 8.72 -8.63
C ILE A 255 -17.40 8.06 -9.27
N GLU A 256 -18.48 8.79 -9.52
CA GLU A 256 -19.69 8.25 -10.16
C GLU A 256 -19.35 7.68 -11.55
N ALA A 257 -18.61 8.43 -12.37
CA ALA A 257 -18.16 7.93 -13.67
C ALA A 257 -17.27 6.67 -13.55
N SER A 258 -16.49 6.55 -12.47
CA SER A 258 -15.70 5.34 -12.17
C SER A 258 -16.58 4.16 -11.79
N VAL A 259 -17.65 4.39 -11.02
CA VAL A 259 -18.62 3.35 -10.63
C VAL A 259 -19.35 2.83 -11.86
N GLU A 260 -19.85 3.72 -12.72
CA GLU A 260 -20.51 3.36 -13.97
C GLU A 260 -19.63 2.46 -14.84
N ARG A 261 -18.37 2.84 -15.07
CA ARG A 261 -17.41 2.03 -15.86
C ARG A 261 -17.18 0.64 -15.26
N ILE A 262 -17.08 0.54 -13.94
CA ILE A 262 -16.90 -0.75 -13.24
C ILE A 262 -18.16 -1.62 -13.42
N GLN A 263 -19.35 -1.03 -13.36
CA GLN A 263 -20.63 -1.73 -13.52
C GLN A 263 -20.85 -2.19 -14.96
N GLU A 264 -20.57 -1.34 -15.94
CA GLU A 264 -20.66 -1.67 -17.37
C GLU A 264 -19.65 -2.75 -17.79
N ARG A 265 -18.51 -2.82 -17.08
CA ARG A 265 -17.38 -3.75 -17.38
C ARG A 265 -16.82 -3.58 -18.80
N VAL A 266 -17.05 -2.43 -19.43
CA VAL A 266 -16.52 -2.13 -20.76
C VAL A 266 -15.14 -1.50 -20.62
N GLY A 267 -14.12 -2.22 -21.09
CA GLY A 267 -12.76 -1.73 -21.04
C GLY A 267 -12.46 -0.67 -22.10
N SER A 268 -12.14 0.55 -21.66
CA SER A 268 -11.92 1.71 -22.54
C SER A 268 -10.49 1.78 -23.11
N ALA A 269 -9.53 1.11 -22.48
CA ALA A 269 -8.15 1.02 -22.96
C ALA A 269 -7.57 -0.38 -22.70
N THR A 270 -6.59 -0.79 -23.49
CA THR A 270 -5.87 -2.06 -23.30
C THR A 270 -4.75 -1.91 -22.28
N LEU A 271 -4.39 -3.00 -21.61
CA LEU A 271 -3.23 -3.03 -20.71
C LEU A 271 -1.96 -2.60 -21.43
N GLY A 272 -1.78 -3.02 -22.69
CA GLY A 272 -0.65 -2.60 -23.51
C GLY A 272 -0.58 -1.09 -23.69
N GLN A 273 -1.70 -0.42 -23.97
CA GLN A 273 -1.77 1.05 -24.07
C GLN A 273 -1.43 1.74 -22.74
N ILE A 274 -1.96 1.23 -21.64
CA ILE A 274 -1.77 1.81 -20.30
C ILE A 274 -0.35 1.54 -19.76
N SER A 275 0.25 0.40 -20.13
CA SER A 275 1.52 -0.09 -19.60
C SER A 275 2.73 0.25 -20.46
N MET A 276 2.60 0.89 -21.63
CA MET A 276 3.67 1.00 -22.65
C MET A 276 5.01 1.44 -22.03
N SER A 277 5.97 0.51 -22.01
CA SER A 277 7.40 0.63 -21.67
C SER A 277 7.74 1.59 -20.53
N PHE A 278 7.47 1.12 -19.31
CA PHE A 278 8.29 1.44 -18.15
C PHE A 278 9.60 0.65 -18.14
#